data_AF-A0A9W9EKW8-F1
#
_entry.id   AF-A0A9W9EKW8-F1
#
_cell.length_a   1.000
_cell.length_b   1.000
_cell.length_c   1.000
_cell.angle_alpha   90.00
_cell.angle_beta   90.00
_cell.angle_gamma   90.00
#
_symmetry.space_group_name_H-M   'P 1'
#
loop_
_entity.id
_entity.type
_entity.pdbx_description
1 polymer ?
#
loop_
_entity_poly.entity_id
_entity_poly.type
_entity_poly.pdbx_seq_one_letter_code
_entity_poly.pdbx_strand_id
1 'polypeptide(L)'
;MAEDEGASPRELVVEACRRDQPHLIEQVLDSMSEKTNEEVAQFFNEVTDALGNHALHICATYGSYDVMDSLFDIQFFECDPLTRMDQDTPLHIAVRFANDKDAELGAEMVNMMCEAGCDPRVRNKHGQKPADLVFNKPEIKQTLQQAEYILAEGIQNNDNGSEHDSASDSE
;
A
#
# COMPACT_ATOMS: atom_id res chain seq x y z
N MET A 1 -19.23 -6.69 -37.51
CA MET A 1 -17.81 -6.63 -37.12
C MET A 1 -17.81 -5.95 -35.78
N ALA A 2 -17.63 -6.71 -34.71
CA ALA A 2 -17.43 -6.11 -33.40
C ALA A 2 -16.04 -5.48 -33.46
N GLU A 3 -15.96 -4.16 -33.32
CA GLU A 3 -14.70 -3.50 -33.07
C GLU A 3 -14.21 -4.09 -31.74
N ASP A 4 -13.08 -4.81 -31.80
CA ASP A 4 -12.36 -5.34 -30.66
C ASP A 4 -11.80 -4.13 -29.92
N GLU A 5 -12.67 -3.50 -29.14
CA GLU A 5 -12.31 -2.41 -28.23
C GLU A 5 -11.44 -3.07 -27.16
N GLY A 6 -10.11 -3.00 -27.35
CA GLY A 6 -9.14 -3.59 -26.45
C GLY A 6 -9.39 -3.16 -25.00
N ALA A 7 -8.86 -3.94 -24.05
CA ALA A 7 -9.05 -3.67 -22.63
C ALA A 7 -8.71 -2.21 -22.29
N SER A 8 -9.63 -1.54 -21.60
CA SER A 8 -9.42 -0.16 -21.16
C SER A 8 -8.23 -0.08 -20.20
N PRO A 9 -7.57 1.08 -20.05
CA PRO A 9 -6.45 1.24 -19.11
C PRO A 9 -6.79 0.79 -17.68
N ARG A 10 -8.03 1.01 -17.22
CA ARG A 10 -8.49 0.56 -15.90
C ARG A 10 -8.54 -0.97 -15.82
N GLU A 11 -9.04 -1.63 -16.86
CA GLU A 11 -9.09 -3.09 -16.92
C GLU A 11 -7.70 -3.70 -17.01
N LEU A 12 -6.77 -3.07 -17.73
CA LEU A 12 -5.37 -3.49 -17.77
C LEU A 12 -4.73 -3.46 -16.37
N VAL A 13 -4.92 -2.38 -15.61
CA VAL A 13 -4.41 -2.31 -14.23
C VAL A 13 -5.03 -3.39 -13.35
N VAL A 14 -6.35 -3.59 -13.40
CA VAL A 14 -7.02 -4.65 -12.61
C VAL A 14 -6.53 -6.04 -13.01
N GLU A 15 -6.33 -6.30 -14.30
CA GLU A 15 -5.84 -7.58 -14.79
C GLU A 15 -4.38 -7.81 -14.39
N ALA A 16 -3.55 -6.76 -14.46
CA ALA A 16 -2.19 -6.78 -13.95
C ALA A 16 -2.16 -7.24 -12.49
N CYS A 17 -2.95 -6.58 -11.64
CA CYS A 17 -3.04 -6.86 -10.21
C CYS A 17 -3.61 -8.25 -9.88
N ARG A 18 -4.32 -8.90 -10.81
CA ARG A 18 -4.90 -10.24 -10.60
C ARG A 18 -3.96 -11.36 -11.01
N ARG A 19 -3.10 -11.10 -12.01
CA ARG A 19 -2.25 -12.12 -12.63
C ARG A 19 -0.76 -11.89 -12.44
N ASP A 20 -0.40 -10.88 -11.65
CA ASP A 20 0.97 -10.43 -11.42
C ASP A 20 1.71 -10.14 -12.73
N GLN A 21 1.15 -9.22 -13.53
CA GLN A 21 1.65 -8.85 -14.85
C GLN A 21 2.14 -7.39 -14.86
N PRO A 22 3.36 -7.08 -14.36
CA PRO A 22 3.87 -5.71 -14.25
C PRO A 22 4.00 -4.98 -15.59
N HIS A 23 4.28 -5.69 -16.68
CA HIS A 23 4.34 -5.12 -18.04
C HIS A 23 3.04 -4.41 -18.47
N LEU A 24 1.88 -4.78 -17.90
CA LEU A 24 0.62 -4.09 -18.17
C LEU A 24 0.56 -2.73 -17.44
N ILE A 25 1.20 -2.59 -16.28
CA ILE A 25 1.36 -1.31 -15.59
C ILE A 25 2.26 -0.39 -16.42
N GLU A 26 3.39 -0.91 -16.90
CA GLU A 26 4.31 -0.19 -17.80
C GLU A 26 3.57 0.31 -19.05
N GLN A 27 2.78 -0.57 -19.69
CA GLN A 27 1.97 -0.19 -20.86
C GLN A 27 1.01 0.96 -20.56
N VAL A 28 0.37 0.95 -19.39
CA VAL A 28 -0.55 2.02 -18.98
C VAL A 28 0.23 3.31 -18.70
N LEU A 29 1.38 3.24 -18.04
CA LEU A 29 2.26 4.38 -17.79
C LEU A 29 2.76 5.02 -19.09
N ASP A 30 3.20 4.21 -20.06
CA ASP A 30 3.65 4.67 -21.38
C ASP A 30 2.55 5.44 -22.12
N SER A 31 1.30 4.96 -22.02
CA SER A 31 0.12 5.63 -22.58
C SER A 31 -0.20 6.97 -21.91
N MET A 32 0.40 7.26 -20.75
CA MET A 32 0.23 8.48 -19.97
C MET A 32 1.50 9.33 -19.91
N SER A 33 2.47 9.10 -20.79
CA SER A 33 3.77 9.82 -20.80
C SER A 33 3.68 11.35 -20.95
N GLU A 34 2.57 11.89 -21.45
CA GLU A 34 2.34 13.35 -21.53
C GLU A 34 1.68 13.94 -20.26
N LYS A 35 1.27 13.10 -19.31
CA LYS A 35 0.60 13.54 -18.08
C LYS A 35 1.61 13.90 -16.99
N THR A 36 1.16 14.72 -16.05
CA THR A 36 1.91 15.00 -14.81
C THR A 36 1.90 13.79 -13.87
N ASN A 37 2.87 13.73 -12.95
CA ASN A 37 2.94 12.65 -11.96
C ASN A 37 1.68 12.61 -11.08
N GLU A 38 1.10 13.76 -10.77
CA GLU A 38 -0.14 13.88 -10.01
C GLU A 38 -1.35 13.31 -10.76
N GLU A 39 -1.45 13.55 -12.07
CA GLU A 39 -2.52 12.99 -12.91
C GLU A 39 -2.38 11.47 -13.09
N VAL A 40 -1.14 10.98 -13.20
CA VAL A 40 -0.85 9.54 -13.23
C VAL A 40 -1.27 8.91 -11.90
N ALA A 41 -0.80 9.46 -10.78
CA ALA A 41 -1.15 8.98 -9.44
C ALA A 41 -2.66 8.99 -9.20
N GLN A 42 -3.34 10.09 -9.55
CA GLN A 42 -4.79 10.19 -9.43
C GLN A 42 -5.48 9.07 -10.20
N PHE A 43 -5.05 8.80 -11.43
CA PHE A 43 -5.62 7.71 -12.22
C PHE A 43 -5.48 6.37 -11.50
N PHE A 44 -4.28 6.00 -11.05
CA PHE A 44 -4.03 4.72 -10.38
C PHE A 44 -4.76 4.61 -9.04
N ASN A 45 -4.81 5.70 -8.25
CA ASN A 45 -5.51 5.76 -6.98
C ASN A 45 -7.04 5.54 -7.12
N GLU A 46 -7.62 5.96 -8.25
CA GLU A 46 -9.04 5.77 -8.57
C GLU A 46 -9.37 4.40 -9.19
N VAL A 47 -8.38 3.59 -9.58
CA VAL A 47 -8.64 2.26 -10.14
C VAL A 47 -9.19 1.35 -9.04
N THR A 48 -10.38 0.81 -9.29
CA THR A 48 -11.03 -0.16 -8.42
C THR A 48 -11.62 -1.31 -9.23
N ASP A 49 -11.67 -2.50 -8.63
CA ASP A 49 -12.41 -3.62 -9.20
C ASP A 49 -13.94 -3.47 -9.04
N ALA A 50 -14.69 -4.45 -9.52
CA ALA A 50 -16.16 -4.48 -9.40
C ALA A 50 -16.69 -4.51 -7.94
N LEU A 51 -15.85 -4.82 -6.96
CA LEU A 51 -16.20 -4.83 -5.53
C LEU A 51 -15.84 -3.51 -4.84
N GLY A 52 -15.10 -2.62 -5.53
CA GLY A 52 -14.58 -1.37 -4.99
C GLY A 52 -13.24 -1.53 -4.28
N ASN A 53 -12.48 -2.59 -4.58
CA ASN A 53 -11.13 -2.78 -4.06
C ASN A 53 -10.13 -2.03 -4.93
N HIS A 54 -9.30 -1.18 -4.32
CA HIS A 54 -8.20 -0.48 -4.99
C HIS A 54 -7.09 -1.44 -5.44
N ALA A 55 -6.24 -0.99 -6.36
CA ALA A 55 -5.14 -1.79 -6.95
C ALA A 55 -4.33 -2.58 -5.90
N LEU A 56 -3.85 -1.94 -4.83
CA LEU A 56 -3.08 -2.62 -3.78
C LEU A 56 -3.86 -3.71 -3.04
N HIS A 57 -5.17 -3.54 -2.82
CA HIS A 57 -6.00 -4.60 -2.22
C HIS A 57 -6.10 -5.80 -3.15
N ILE A 58 -6.21 -5.57 -4.46
CA ILE A 58 -6.26 -6.62 -5.47
C ILE A 58 -4.92 -7.36 -5.43
N CYS A 59 -3.79 -6.66 -5.52
CA CYS A 59 -2.46 -7.28 -5.43
C CYS A 59 -2.31 -8.13 -4.17
N ALA A 60 -2.65 -7.57 -2.99
CA ALA A 60 -2.58 -8.30 -1.73
C ALA A 60 -3.50 -9.53 -1.67
N THR A 61 -4.67 -9.47 -2.32
CA THR A 61 -5.62 -10.59 -2.39
C THR A 61 -5.08 -11.75 -3.24
N TYR A 62 -4.39 -11.43 -4.32
CA TYR A 62 -3.89 -12.40 -5.31
C TYR A 62 -2.43 -12.79 -5.10
N GLY A 63 -1.69 -12.07 -4.26
CA GLY A 63 -0.25 -12.26 -4.08
C GLY A 63 0.57 -11.69 -5.24
N SER A 64 0.08 -10.64 -5.90
CA SER A 64 0.77 -10.03 -7.05
C SER A 64 1.85 -9.06 -6.57
N TYR A 65 3.02 -9.63 -6.24
CA TYR A 65 4.14 -8.93 -5.63
C TYR A 65 4.83 -7.99 -6.61
N ASP A 66 5.10 -8.45 -7.84
CA ASP A 66 5.84 -7.66 -8.82
C ASP A 66 5.03 -6.43 -9.28
N VAL A 67 3.71 -6.59 -9.41
CA VAL A 67 2.81 -5.46 -9.70
C VAL A 67 2.72 -4.50 -8.52
N MET A 68 2.74 -5.00 -7.28
CA MET A 68 2.75 -4.16 -6.10
C MET A 68 3.99 -3.27 -6.04
N ASP A 69 5.17 -3.83 -6.33
CA ASP A 69 6.43 -3.10 -6.47
C ASP A 69 6.32 -1.99 -7.51
N SER A 70 5.81 -2.34 -8.70
CA SER A 70 5.60 -1.38 -9.80
C SER A 70 4.65 -0.23 -9.45
N LEU A 71 3.65 -0.48 -8.60
CA LEU A 71 2.72 0.55 -8.14
C LEU A 71 3.37 1.49 -7.13
N PHE A 72 4.23 0.98 -6.24
CA PHE A 72 4.94 1.81 -5.26
C PHE A 72 5.98 2.74 -5.89
N ASP A 73 6.48 2.42 -7.08
CA ASP A 73 7.35 3.32 -7.86
C ASP A 73 6.62 4.56 -8.40
N ILE A 74 5.28 4.58 -8.39
CA ILE A 74 4.49 5.73 -8.87
C ILE A 74 4.51 6.84 -7.81
N GLN A 75 5.02 8.01 -8.19
CA GLN A 75 5.03 9.17 -7.30
C GLN A 75 3.61 9.60 -6.92
N PHE A 76 3.38 9.94 -5.64
CA PHE A 76 2.08 10.33 -5.07
C PHE A 76 1.01 9.22 -5.06
N PHE A 77 1.40 7.97 -5.26
CA PHE A 77 0.50 6.84 -5.13
C PHE A 77 0.01 6.68 -3.68
N GLU A 78 -1.26 6.33 -3.52
CA GLU A 78 -1.92 6.18 -2.22
C GLU A 78 -1.67 4.77 -1.65
N CYS A 79 -1.00 4.71 -0.50
CA CYS A 79 -0.55 3.48 0.13
C CYS A 79 -1.60 2.83 1.04
N ASP A 80 -2.52 3.60 1.62
CA ASP A 80 -3.49 3.12 2.61
C ASP A 80 -4.96 3.39 2.22
N PRO A 81 -5.38 3.08 0.97
CA PRO A 81 -6.78 3.18 0.61
C PRO A 81 -7.60 2.21 1.47
N LEU A 82 -8.89 2.51 1.69
CA LEU A 82 -9.77 1.67 2.49
C LEU A 82 -10.75 0.90 1.61
N THR A 83 -10.89 -0.39 1.85
CA THR A 83 -11.98 -1.17 1.23
C THR A 83 -13.35 -0.63 1.63
N ARG A 84 -14.32 -0.74 0.72
CA ARG A 84 -15.66 -0.18 0.90
C ARG A 84 -16.46 -0.81 2.06
N MET A 85 -16.32 -2.12 2.28
CA MET A 85 -17.17 -2.86 3.22
C MET A 85 -16.64 -2.83 4.66
N ASP A 86 -15.38 -3.21 4.82
CA ASP A 86 -14.75 -3.47 6.11
C ASP A 86 -13.73 -2.41 6.50
N GLN A 87 -13.46 -1.43 5.61
CA GLN A 87 -12.42 -0.42 5.81
C GLN A 87 -11.05 -1.03 6.11
N ASP A 88 -10.78 -2.22 5.59
CA ASP A 88 -9.46 -2.83 5.60
C ASP A 88 -8.53 -2.03 4.67
N THR A 89 -7.28 -1.80 5.11
CA THR A 89 -6.17 -1.32 4.27
C THR A 89 -5.52 -2.47 3.49
N PRO A 90 -4.64 -2.21 2.51
CA PRO A 90 -3.88 -3.27 1.84
C PRO A 90 -3.11 -4.17 2.80
N LEU A 91 -2.52 -3.62 3.87
CA LEU A 91 -1.83 -4.40 4.91
C LEU A 91 -2.75 -5.42 5.60
N HIS A 92 -4.03 -5.10 5.86
CA HIS A 92 -4.97 -6.06 6.43
C HIS A 92 -5.18 -7.25 5.48
N ILE A 93 -5.32 -6.96 4.19
CA ILE A 93 -5.52 -7.99 3.16
C ILE A 93 -4.26 -8.85 2.99
N ALA A 94 -3.07 -8.26 3.00
CA ALA A 94 -1.80 -8.98 2.92
C ALA A 94 -1.62 -9.94 4.11
N VAL A 95 -2.00 -9.52 5.33
CA VAL A 95 -1.99 -10.41 6.50
C VAL A 95 -2.97 -11.57 6.35
N ARG A 96 -4.19 -11.32 5.83
CA ARG A 96 -5.15 -12.39 5.55
C ARG A 96 -4.64 -13.36 4.48
N PHE A 97 -4.01 -12.84 3.43
CA PHE A 97 -3.35 -13.66 2.42
C PHE A 97 -2.27 -14.55 3.04
N ALA A 98 -1.41 -13.99 3.90
CA ALA A 98 -0.41 -14.76 4.61
C ALA A 98 -1.03 -15.86 5.48
N ASN A 99 -2.14 -15.55 6.14
CA ASN A 99 -2.88 -16.50 6.98
C ASN A 99 -3.46 -17.67 6.20
N ASP A 100 -4.09 -17.39 5.08
CA ASP A 100 -4.99 -18.32 4.41
C ASP A 100 -4.37 -19.02 3.20
N LYS A 101 -3.35 -18.42 2.58
CA LYS A 101 -2.81 -18.87 1.28
C LYS A 101 -1.33 -19.17 1.33
N ASP A 102 -0.48 -18.16 1.45
CA ASP A 102 0.97 -18.29 1.36
C ASP A 102 1.66 -17.40 2.39
N ALA A 103 2.25 -18.05 3.38
CA ALA A 103 2.88 -17.38 4.52
C ALA A 103 4.18 -16.67 4.15
N GLU A 104 4.97 -17.23 3.23
CA GLU A 104 6.28 -16.69 2.85
C GLU A 104 6.08 -15.47 1.97
N LEU A 105 5.29 -15.60 0.90
CA LEU A 105 4.97 -14.48 0.02
C LEU A 105 4.20 -13.37 0.75
N GLY A 106 3.29 -13.76 1.65
CA GLY A 106 2.57 -12.81 2.49
C GLY A 106 3.49 -12.01 3.43
N ALA A 107 4.55 -12.63 3.96
CA ALA A 107 5.54 -11.93 4.77
C ALA A 107 6.34 -10.92 3.95
N GLU A 108 6.79 -11.30 2.75
CA GLU A 108 7.51 -10.40 1.84
C GLU A 108 6.65 -9.21 1.42
N MET A 109 5.37 -9.44 1.08
CA MET A 109 4.43 -8.34 0.77
C MET A 109 4.25 -7.39 1.96
N VAL A 110 4.10 -7.90 3.18
CA VAL A 110 3.97 -7.05 4.37
C VAL A 110 5.24 -6.24 4.60
N ASN A 111 6.43 -6.81 4.37
CA ASN A 111 7.70 -6.09 4.47
C ASN A 111 7.76 -4.96 3.43
N MET A 112 7.52 -5.26 2.16
CA MET A 112 7.50 -4.28 1.07
C MET A 112 6.54 -3.13 1.37
N MET A 113 5.30 -3.44 1.78
CA MET A 113 4.31 -2.42 2.13
C MET A 113 4.78 -1.51 3.28
N CYS A 114 5.38 -2.09 4.33
CA CYS A 114 5.93 -1.31 5.44
C CYS A 114 7.08 -0.41 4.99
N GLU A 115 7.97 -0.90 4.12
CA GLU A 115 9.09 -0.14 3.56
C GLU A 115 8.63 0.99 2.63
N ALA A 116 7.55 0.77 1.88
CA ALA A 116 6.89 1.76 1.04
C ALA A 116 6.06 2.80 1.83
N GLY A 117 5.98 2.65 3.16
CA GLY A 117 5.34 3.64 4.04
C GLY A 117 3.85 3.44 4.30
N CYS A 118 3.27 2.26 4.00
CA CYS A 118 1.92 1.92 4.45
C CYS A 118 1.83 1.97 5.99
N ASP A 119 0.76 2.56 6.53
CA ASP A 119 0.59 2.74 7.98
C ASP A 119 -0.02 1.48 8.65
N PRO A 120 0.75 0.70 9.44
CA PRO A 120 0.26 -0.49 10.13
C PRO A 120 -0.61 -0.18 11.36
N ARG A 121 -0.86 1.10 11.66
CA ARG A 121 -1.68 1.54 12.81
C ARG A 121 -3.14 1.77 12.44
N VAL A 122 -3.44 1.86 11.13
CA VAL A 122 -4.81 2.08 10.65
C VAL A 122 -5.70 0.96 11.15
N ARG A 123 -6.87 1.33 11.66
CA ARG A 123 -7.87 0.39 12.16
C ARG A 123 -8.99 0.25 11.14
N ASN A 124 -9.34 -0.99 10.86
CA ASN A 124 -10.52 -1.29 10.05
C ASN A 124 -11.82 -0.98 10.81
N LYS A 125 -12.96 -1.25 10.17
CA LYS A 125 -14.31 -1.04 10.74
C LYS A 125 -14.57 -1.85 12.01
N HIS A 126 -13.84 -2.94 12.21
CA HIS A 126 -13.90 -3.77 13.42
C HIS A 126 -12.97 -3.28 14.53
N GLY A 127 -12.25 -2.17 14.32
CA GLY A 127 -11.30 -1.61 15.27
C GLY A 127 -9.98 -2.38 15.35
N GLN A 128 -9.71 -3.27 14.39
CA GLN A 128 -8.51 -4.12 14.36
C GLN A 128 -7.44 -3.46 13.51
N LYS A 129 -6.18 -3.55 13.94
CA LYS A 129 -5.01 -3.26 13.10
C LYS A 129 -4.60 -4.50 12.30
N PRO A 130 -3.76 -4.38 11.25
CA PRO A 130 -3.20 -5.54 10.56
C PRO A 130 -2.53 -6.53 11.51
N ALA A 131 -1.77 -6.05 12.51
CA ALA A 131 -1.07 -6.89 13.49
C ALA A 131 -2.02 -7.72 14.38
N ASP A 132 -3.28 -7.26 14.56
CA ASP A 132 -4.30 -7.97 15.33
C ASP A 132 -4.88 -9.16 14.56
N LEU A 133 -4.74 -9.16 13.23
CA LEU A 133 -5.21 -10.25 12.35
C LEU A 133 -4.19 -11.37 12.17
N VAL A 134 -2.94 -11.18 12.59
CA VAL A 134 -1.87 -12.17 12.37
C VAL A 134 -2.13 -13.44 13.18
N PHE A 135 -2.16 -14.59 12.50
CA PHE A 135 -2.38 -15.89 13.13
C PHE A 135 -1.17 -16.82 12.98
N ASN A 136 -0.54 -17.15 14.11
CA ASN A 136 0.60 -18.08 14.20
C ASN A 136 1.79 -17.74 13.27
N LYS A 137 2.09 -16.43 13.12
CA LYS A 137 3.22 -15.91 12.31
C LYS A 137 3.94 -14.80 13.07
N PRO A 138 4.81 -15.14 14.03
CA PRO A 138 5.46 -14.13 14.86
C PRO A 138 6.32 -13.15 14.05
N GLU A 139 6.88 -13.58 12.92
CA GLU A 139 7.71 -12.76 12.04
C GLU A 139 6.90 -11.59 11.46
N ILE A 140 5.77 -11.87 10.80
CA ILE A 140 4.88 -10.84 10.25
C ILE A 140 4.39 -9.89 11.34
N LYS A 141 4.04 -10.43 12.51
CA LYS A 141 3.61 -9.60 13.64
C LYS A 141 4.71 -8.66 14.11
N GLN A 142 5.95 -9.15 14.18
CA GLN A 142 7.10 -8.35 14.57
C GLN A 142 7.38 -7.24 13.54
N THR A 143 7.36 -7.55 12.24
CA THR A 143 7.51 -6.54 11.18
C THR A 143 6.50 -5.40 11.33
N LEU A 144 5.21 -5.72 11.49
CA LEU A 144 4.17 -4.71 11.65
C LEU A 144 4.35 -3.87 12.93
N GLN A 145 4.76 -4.49 14.03
CA GLN A 145 5.02 -3.80 15.30
C GLN A 145 6.26 -2.90 15.22
N GLN A 146 7.30 -3.33 14.50
CA GLN A 146 8.50 -2.54 14.26
C GLN A 146 8.19 -1.33 13.38
N ALA A 147 7.43 -1.52 12.30
CA ALA A 147 6.98 -0.43 11.45
C ALA A 147 6.11 0.58 12.22
N GLU A 148 5.18 0.11 13.06
CA GLU A 148 4.40 0.96 13.97
C GLU A 148 5.31 1.78 14.89
N TYR A 149 6.33 1.15 15.49
CA TYR A 149 7.27 1.81 16.39
C TYR A 149 8.08 2.91 15.66
N ILE A 150 8.61 2.61 14.47
CA ILE A 150 9.37 3.57 13.66
C ILE A 150 8.52 4.80 13.31
N LEU A 151 7.27 4.58 12.91
CA LEU A 151 6.34 5.66 12.59
C LEU A 151 5.94 6.48 13.84
N ALA A 152 5.92 5.86 15.02
CA ALA A 152 5.65 6.58 16.27
C ALA A 152 6.85 7.45 16.71
N GLU A 153 8.08 6.95 16.58
CA GLU A 153 9.32 7.67 16.92
C GLU A 153 9.63 8.80 15.91
N GLY A 154 9.31 8.60 14.63
CA GLY A 154 9.40 9.64 13.61
C GLY A 154 8.55 10.87 13.93
N ILE A 155 7.45 10.69 14.68
CA ILE A 155 6.60 11.78 15.18
C ILE A 155 7.25 12.49 16.38
N GLN A 156 7.91 11.76 17.28
CA GLN A 156 8.53 12.34 18.49
C GLN A 156 9.77 13.19 18.18
N ASN A 157 10.56 12.82 17.17
CA ASN A 157 11.77 13.57 16.82
C ASN A 157 11.49 14.89 16.08
N ASN A 158 10.27 15.11 15.59
CA ASN A 158 9.89 16.31 14.86
C ASN A 158 9.20 17.39 15.72
N ASP A 159 8.97 17.12 17.02
CA ASP A 159 8.33 18.04 17.97
C ASP A 159 9.31 18.70 18.96
N ASN A 160 10.62 18.44 18.84
CA ASN A 160 11.64 19.01 19.73
C ASN A 160 12.28 20.30 19.19
N GLY A 161 11.47 21.14 18.55
CA GLY A 161 11.87 22.33 17.82
C GLY A 161 11.39 23.66 18.41
N SER A 162 11.53 23.88 19.73
CA SER A 162 11.46 25.20 20.41
C SER A 162 11.63 24.96 21.92
N GLU A 163 12.52 25.57 22.70
CA GLU A 163 13.07 26.92 22.67
C GLU A 163 14.51 26.93 23.22
N HIS A 164 15.34 27.72 22.55
CA HIS A 164 16.63 28.18 23.04
C HIS A 164 16.39 29.36 23.98
N ASP A 165 16.73 29.25 25.26
CA ASP A 165 17.07 30.42 26.06
C ASP A 165 18.28 30.13 26.96
N SER A 166 19.46 30.19 26.33
CA SER A 166 20.71 30.36 27.05
C SER A 166 20.85 31.84 27.43
N ALA A 167 20.53 32.16 28.68
CA ALA A 167 20.97 33.39 29.32
C ALA A 167 21.80 33.03 30.57
N SER A 168 23.08 32.72 30.35
CA SER A 168 24.10 32.68 31.41
C SER A 168 24.87 33.98 31.35
N ASP A 169 24.39 34.97 32.09
CA ASP A 169 25.05 36.26 32.32
C ASP A 169 26.14 36.06 33.40
N SER A 170 27.40 36.29 33.04
CA SER A 170 28.53 36.39 33.98
C SER A 170 29.73 37.03 33.30
N GLU A 171 29.82 38.36 33.32
CA GLU A 171 31.05 39.13 33.63
C GLU A 171 30.70 40.48 34.29
#